data_AF-A0A8T7MHR9-F1
#
_entry.id   AF-A0A8T7MHR9-F1
#
_cell.length_a   1.000
_cell.length_b   1.000
_cell.length_c   1.000
_cell.angle_alpha   90.00
_cell.angle_beta   90.00
_cell.angle_gamma   90.00
#
_symmetry.space_group_name_H-M   'P 1'
#
loop_
_entity.id
_entity.type
_entity.pdbx_description
1 polymer ?
#
loop_
_entity_poly.entity_id
_entity_poly.type
_entity_poly.pdbx_seq_one_letter_code
_entity_poly.pdbx_strand_id
1 'polypeptide(L)'
;MSAENLTEEKVSKAEQPDEDKSEDSTESSIETNLQGIERLIALYEQRVAVLQRDTNSKFSEAVRIAELIEEPNILSVYQLVEIFGATLAAEKAAEAWTLFQEAKNRGSEAYVKSETGTAVATKKGQPRTPGGIFFYLMRQYSDSLGLHWSGLHLPKLPGPIAHLRPKLKARALPSDQPNGQPTDQPSGTKQTATATPAAEKLTTSQNKAAPASVKSAKNPPQAAAAVAPKPKAKPARANLKVVGPLLNKPKHQPNNQVGIVELVIKAEMNTALPKGLPNLGNTRIVVWCTEKQFNKIKNTLTAESRFVIEGEPSAAVGADLQPFLRVICLKLTTIELEQALREAQSQSSS
;
A
#
# COMPACT_ATOMS: atom_id res chain seq x y z
N MET A 1 56.77 -72.58 16.00
CA MET A 1 57.15 -72.94 14.62
C MET A 1 56.43 -71.96 13.72
N SER A 2 57.03 -70.79 13.47
CA SER A 2 57.94 -70.52 12.34
C SER A 2 57.17 -70.53 11.02
N ALA A 3 57.00 -69.35 10.42
CA ALA A 3 57.55 -69.02 9.10
C ALA A 3 57.00 -67.68 8.60
N GLU A 4 57.92 -66.78 8.32
CA GLU A 4 57.79 -65.63 7.43
C GLU A 4 57.44 -66.09 6.00
N ASN A 5 56.68 -65.31 5.22
CA ASN A 5 57.27 -64.56 4.09
C ASN A 5 56.26 -63.70 3.30
N LEU A 6 56.83 -62.61 2.77
CA LEU A 6 56.30 -61.65 1.80
C LEU A 6 55.88 -62.31 0.47
N THR A 7 54.90 -61.70 -0.22
CA THR A 7 55.11 -61.15 -1.57
C THR A 7 54.07 -60.10 -1.95
N GLU A 8 54.60 -59.07 -2.64
CA GLU A 8 53.93 -57.91 -3.21
C GLU A 8 53.05 -58.27 -4.42
N GLU A 9 51.93 -57.57 -4.60
CA GLU A 9 51.47 -57.23 -5.95
C GLU A 9 50.77 -55.85 -5.96
N LYS A 10 51.48 -54.86 -6.51
CA LYS A 10 50.95 -53.56 -6.89
C LYS A 10 50.05 -53.75 -8.11
N VAL A 11 48.75 -53.50 -7.96
CA VAL A 11 47.87 -53.23 -9.10
C VAL A 11 47.29 -51.83 -8.94
N SER A 12 47.75 -50.97 -9.84
CA SER A 12 47.35 -49.59 -10.08
C SER A 12 45.84 -49.51 -10.35
N LYS A 13 45.09 -48.86 -9.46
CA LYS A 13 43.70 -48.47 -9.74
C LYS A 13 43.70 -47.02 -10.20
N ALA A 14 43.50 -46.84 -11.50
CA ALA A 14 43.34 -45.54 -12.13
C ALA A 14 42.14 -44.80 -11.54
N GLU A 15 42.42 -43.61 -11.03
CA GLU A 15 41.46 -42.58 -10.62
C GLU A 15 40.86 -42.00 -11.91
N GLN A 16 39.56 -42.23 -12.14
CA GLN A 16 38.81 -41.49 -13.16
C GLN A 16 38.47 -40.12 -12.58
N PRO A 17 38.81 -39.01 -13.24
CA PRO A 17 38.33 -37.69 -12.83
C PRO A 17 36.83 -37.60 -13.11
N ASP A 18 36.09 -37.22 -12.07
CA ASP A 18 34.66 -36.92 -12.13
C ASP A 18 34.39 -35.86 -13.22
N GLU A 19 33.40 -36.17 -14.06
CA GLU A 19 32.89 -35.29 -15.11
C GLU A 19 32.43 -33.95 -14.53
N ASP A 20 33.05 -32.90 -15.07
CA ASP A 20 32.65 -31.51 -15.00
C ASP A 20 31.23 -31.34 -15.59
N LYS A 21 30.23 -31.41 -14.73
CA LYS A 21 28.82 -31.07 -15.04
C LYS A 21 28.33 -30.06 -14.02
N SER A 22 28.38 -28.77 -14.36
CA SER A 22 27.21 -27.85 -14.33
C SER A 22 27.62 -26.38 -14.17
N GLU A 23 27.83 -25.66 -15.28
CA GLU A 23 27.84 -24.18 -15.26
C GLU A 23 26.76 -23.55 -16.16
N ASP A 24 26.13 -24.33 -17.05
CA ASP A 24 25.27 -23.81 -18.13
C ASP A 24 23.81 -23.47 -17.71
N SER A 25 23.39 -23.74 -16.46
CA SER A 25 22.00 -23.45 -16.02
C SER A 25 21.81 -22.06 -15.41
N THR A 26 22.90 -21.31 -15.18
CA THR A 26 22.87 -20.07 -14.39
C THR A 26 22.65 -18.84 -15.25
N GLU A 27 23.23 -18.79 -16.45
CA GLU A 27 23.16 -17.63 -17.34
C GLU A 27 21.76 -17.45 -17.96
N SER A 28 21.14 -18.55 -18.41
CA SER A 28 19.76 -18.54 -18.96
C SER A 28 18.73 -18.03 -17.95
N SER A 29 18.93 -18.31 -16.66
CA SER A 29 18.04 -17.85 -15.58
C SER A 29 18.18 -16.35 -15.29
N ILE A 30 19.37 -15.78 -15.50
CA ILE A 30 19.65 -14.34 -15.29
C ILE A 30 19.05 -13.52 -16.44
N GLU A 31 19.22 -13.96 -17.68
CA GLU A 31 18.72 -13.27 -18.87
C GLU A 31 17.18 -13.22 -18.91
N THR A 32 16.53 -14.31 -18.52
CA THR A 32 15.06 -14.36 -18.39
C THR A 32 14.53 -13.38 -17.34
N ASN A 33 15.29 -13.15 -16.26
CA ASN A 33 14.91 -12.23 -15.19
C ASN A 33 15.06 -10.75 -15.62
N LEU A 34 16.10 -10.43 -16.39
CA LEU A 34 16.33 -9.09 -16.94
C LEU A 34 15.23 -8.66 -17.91
N GLN A 35 14.84 -9.52 -18.84
CA GLN A 35 13.73 -9.25 -19.77
C GLN A 35 12.40 -9.02 -19.03
N GLY A 36 12.17 -9.77 -17.95
CA GLY A 36 11.00 -9.57 -17.08
C GLY A 36 10.99 -8.20 -16.41
N ILE A 37 12.14 -7.73 -15.93
CA ILE A 37 12.30 -6.41 -15.33
C ILE A 37 12.06 -5.31 -16.37
N GLU A 38 12.71 -5.36 -17.54
CA GLU A 38 12.56 -4.36 -18.59
C GLU A 38 11.10 -4.20 -19.03
N ARG A 39 10.36 -5.31 -19.13
CA ARG A 39 8.93 -5.28 -19.41
C ARG A 39 8.13 -4.55 -18.33
N LEU A 40 8.47 -4.73 -17.05
CA LEU A 40 7.82 -4.03 -15.94
C LEU A 40 8.15 -2.53 -15.96
N ILE A 41 9.38 -2.15 -16.32
CA ILE A 41 9.78 -0.75 -16.54
C ILE A 41 8.93 -0.14 -17.65
N ALA A 42 8.86 -0.79 -18.81
CA ALA A 42 8.09 -0.30 -19.96
C ALA A 42 6.60 -0.12 -19.64
N LEU A 43 6.00 -1.07 -18.90
CA LEU A 43 4.60 -0.95 -18.46
C LEU A 43 4.40 0.21 -17.48
N TYR A 44 5.33 0.43 -16.56
CA TYR A 44 5.29 1.54 -15.63
C TYR A 44 5.35 2.89 -16.38
N GLU A 45 6.31 3.04 -17.29
CA GLU A 45 6.50 4.25 -18.09
C GLU A 45 5.31 4.51 -19.02
N GLN A 46 4.78 3.47 -19.66
CA GLN A 46 3.57 3.57 -20.48
C GLN A 46 2.39 4.09 -19.66
N ARG A 47 2.21 3.59 -18.43
CA ARG A 47 1.12 4.04 -17.57
C ARG A 47 1.29 5.50 -17.16
N VAL A 48 2.50 5.91 -16.79
CA VAL A 48 2.82 7.32 -16.50
C VAL A 48 2.51 8.20 -17.72
N ALA A 49 2.94 7.80 -18.91
CA ALA A 49 2.73 8.57 -20.14
C ALA A 49 1.24 8.75 -20.49
N VAL A 50 0.41 7.73 -20.26
CA VAL A 50 -1.06 7.83 -20.44
C VAL A 50 -1.64 8.85 -19.46
N LEU A 51 -1.34 8.72 -18.17
CA LEU A 51 -1.86 9.61 -17.14
C LEU A 51 -1.42 11.07 -17.33
N GLN A 52 -0.22 11.30 -17.87
CA GLN A 52 0.28 12.62 -18.23
C GLN A 52 -0.50 13.25 -19.39
N ARG A 53 -0.87 12.47 -20.42
CA ARG A 53 -1.60 12.97 -21.59
C ARG A 53 -3.03 13.36 -21.27
N ASP A 54 -3.67 12.64 -20.35
CA ASP A 54 -5.09 12.81 -20.03
C ASP A 54 -5.37 14.08 -19.19
N THR A 55 -4.38 14.94 -18.94
CA THR A 55 -4.51 16.15 -18.09
C THR A 55 -5.14 15.85 -16.73
N ASN A 56 -4.81 14.70 -16.15
CA ASN A 56 -5.40 14.22 -14.92
C ASN A 56 -4.88 15.06 -13.74
N SER A 57 -5.76 15.89 -13.15
CA SER A 57 -5.40 16.79 -12.04
C SER A 57 -4.87 16.04 -10.81
N LYS A 58 -5.37 14.83 -10.53
CA LYS A 58 -4.85 13.98 -9.45
C LYS A 58 -3.43 13.52 -9.75
N PHE A 59 -3.12 13.23 -11.02
CA PHE A 59 -1.77 12.86 -11.43
C PHE A 59 -0.81 14.04 -11.31
N SER A 60 -1.22 15.25 -11.72
CA SER A 60 -0.43 16.47 -11.52
C SER A 60 -0.12 16.72 -10.04
N GLU A 61 -1.09 16.58 -9.14
CA GLU A 61 -0.84 16.67 -7.70
C GLU A 61 0.09 15.57 -7.19
N ALA A 62 -0.08 14.34 -7.67
CA ALA A 62 0.81 13.24 -7.31
C ALA A 62 2.26 13.49 -7.74
N VAL A 63 2.49 14.09 -8.92
CA VAL A 63 3.82 14.51 -9.37
C VAL A 63 4.39 15.56 -8.43
N ARG A 64 3.64 16.62 -8.11
CA ARG A 64 4.09 17.67 -7.19
C ARG A 64 4.43 17.12 -5.80
N ILE A 65 3.60 16.21 -5.28
CA ILE A 65 3.85 15.55 -4.00
C ILE A 65 5.11 14.68 -4.08
N ALA A 66 5.24 13.86 -5.13
CA ALA A 66 6.39 12.98 -5.32
C ALA A 66 7.69 13.78 -5.43
N GLU A 67 7.68 14.94 -6.09
CA GLU A 67 8.82 15.86 -6.16
C GLU A 67 9.20 16.40 -4.79
N LEU A 68 8.23 16.86 -3.99
CA LEU A 68 8.45 17.38 -2.63
C LEU A 68 9.13 16.37 -1.71
N ILE A 69 8.69 15.10 -1.75
CA ILE A 69 9.22 14.04 -0.89
C ILE A 69 10.32 13.20 -1.56
N GLU A 70 10.76 13.63 -2.75
CA GLU A 70 11.70 12.93 -3.60
C GLU A 70 11.36 11.45 -3.85
N GLU A 71 10.09 11.09 -3.99
CA GLU A 71 9.66 9.70 -4.18
C GLU A 71 9.71 9.30 -5.67
N PRO A 72 10.53 8.30 -6.06
CA PRO A 72 10.57 7.83 -7.45
C PRO A 72 9.28 7.12 -7.91
N ASN A 73 8.53 6.51 -7.00
CA ASN A 73 7.31 5.77 -7.32
C ASN A 73 6.07 6.66 -7.38
N ILE A 74 6.00 7.51 -8.39
CA ILE A 74 4.88 8.44 -8.64
C ILE A 74 3.54 7.70 -8.71
N LEU A 75 3.49 6.48 -9.27
CA LEU A 75 2.23 5.73 -9.36
C LEU A 75 1.68 5.31 -7.99
N SER A 76 2.54 5.03 -7.01
CA SER A 76 2.09 4.80 -5.62
C SER A 76 1.54 6.06 -4.97
N VAL A 77 2.19 7.21 -5.19
CA VAL A 77 1.69 8.50 -4.71
C VAL A 77 0.34 8.82 -5.36
N TYR A 78 0.22 8.60 -6.66
CA TYR A 78 -1.03 8.76 -7.41
C TYR A 78 -2.15 7.89 -6.86
N GLN A 79 -1.88 6.61 -6.61
CA GLN A 79 -2.87 5.70 -6.02
C GLN A 79 -3.35 6.19 -4.64
N LEU A 80 -2.45 6.75 -3.82
CA LEU A 80 -2.80 7.33 -2.52
C LEU A 80 -3.63 8.61 -2.66
N VAL A 81 -3.31 9.47 -3.63
CA VAL A 81 -4.12 10.65 -3.99
C VAL A 81 -5.52 10.24 -4.46
N GLU A 82 -5.64 9.15 -5.24
CA GLU A 82 -6.93 8.64 -5.69
C GLU A 82 -7.80 8.12 -4.54
N ILE A 83 -7.20 7.42 -3.57
CA ILE A 83 -7.92 6.79 -2.46
C ILE A 83 -8.27 7.80 -1.37
N PHE A 84 -7.32 8.64 -0.98
CA PHE A 84 -7.45 9.52 0.20
C PHE A 84 -7.64 11.00 -0.14
N GLY A 85 -7.53 11.36 -1.42
CA GLY A 85 -7.62 12.75 -1.87
C GLY A 85 -6.28 13.50 -1.84
N ALA A 86 -6.17 14.50 -2.72
CA ALA A 86 -4.93 15.28 -2.89
C ALA A 86 -4.58 16.12 -1.65
N THR A 87 -5.57 16.70 -0.98
CA THR A 87 -5.37 17.54 0.21
C THR A 87 -4.64 16.78 1.32
N LEU A 88 -5.17 15.62 1.72
CA LEU A 88 -4.55 14.81 2.77
C LEU A 88 -3.15 14.33 2.35
N ALA A 89 -3.01 13.85 1.11
CA ALA A 89 -1.71 13.39 0.63
C ALA A 89 -0.66 14.52 0.64
N ALA A 90 -1.05 15.75 0.27
CA ALA A 90 -0.19 16.92 0.33
C ALA A 90 0.18 17.32 1.77
N GLU A 91 -0.79 17.28 2.69
CA GLU A 91 -0.53 17.52 4.12
C GLU A 91 0.48 16.52 4.68
N LYS A 92 0.32 15.22 4.39
CA LYS A 92 1.26 14.17 4.83
C LYS A 92 2.63 14.28 4.16
N ALA A 93 2.68 14.77 2.93
CA ALA A 93 3.94 15.04 2.26
C ALA A 93 4.70 16.20 2.90
N ALA A 94 4.00 17.29 3.25
CA ALA A 94 4.57 18.42 3.97
C ALA A 94 5.05 18.00 5.38
N GLU A 95 4.23 17.24 6.11
CA GLU A 95 4.60 16.68 7.42
C GLU A 95 5.85 15.78 7.32
N ALA A 96 5.90 14.90 6.31
CA ALA A 96 7.06 14.04 6.07
C ALA A 96 8.34 14.84 5.79
N TRP A 97 8.25 15.92 5.03
CA TRP A 97 9.38 16.81 4.76
C TRP A 97 9.87 17.52 6.02
N THR A 98 8.96 18.06 6.84
CA THR A 98 9.30 18.69 8.12
C THR A 98 10.00 17.71 9.05
N LEU A 99 9.45 16.50 9.24
CA LEU A 99 10.05 15.45 10.07
C LEU A 99 11.43 15.03 9.57
N PHE A 100 11.61 14.97 8.25
CA PHE A 100 12.92 14.69 7.65
C PHE A 100 13.95 15.76 8.01
N GLN A 101 13.60 17.04 7.86
CA GLN A 101 14.51 18.14 8.19
C GLN A 101 14.82 18.22 9.69
N GLU A 102 13.82 18.00 10.55
CA GLU A 102 14.03 17.94 11.99
C GLU A 102 14.96 16.79 12.40
N ALA A 103 14.75 15.59 11.85
CA ALA A 103 15.61 14.45 12.10
C ALA A 103 17.04 14.68 11.60
N LYS A 104 17.19 15.32 10.43
CA LYS A 104 18.48 15.72 9.87
C LYS A 104 19.22 16.69 10.80
N ASN A 105 18.52 17.68 11.35
CA ASN A 105 19.09 18.67 12.27
C ASN A 105 19.48 18.07 13.63
N ARG A 106 18.74 17.07 14.12
CA ARG A 106 19.07 16.35 15.37
C ARG A 106 20.21 15.34 15.20
N GLY A 107 20.54 14.94 13.97
CA GLY A 107 21.62 13.99 13.71
C GLY A 107 21.30 12.57 14.18
N SER A 108 22.30 11.86 14.71
CA SER A 108 22.19 10.44 15.08
C SER A 108 21.13 10.14 16.14
N GLU A 109 20.84 11.12 17.01
CA GLU A 109 19.85 10.98 18.08
C GLU A 109 18.42 10.80 17.57
N ALA A 110 18.12 11.22 16.34
CA ALA A 110 16.80 11.01 15.74
C ALA A 110 16.56 9.55 15.30
N TYR A 111 17.62 8.74 15.15
CA TYR A 111 17.56 7.44 14.49
C TYR A 111 17.66 6.28 15.49
N VAL A 112 16.81 6.31 16.52
CA VAL A 112 16.80 5.29 17.56
C VAL A 112 16.10 4.02 17.08
N LYS A 113 16.72 2.87 17.34
CA LYS A 113 16.15 1.55 17.09
C LYS A 113 14.91 1.33 17.95
N SER A 114 13.82 0.87 17.35
CA SER A 114 12.58 0.52 18.07
C SER A 114 11.94 -0.73 17.46
N GLU A 115 11.14 -1.47 18.24
CA GLU A 115 10.51 -2.72 17.79
C GLU A 115 9.57 -2.53 16.60
N THR A 116 8.91 -1.38 16.53
CA THR A 116 7.95 -1.02 15.49
C THR A 116 8.55 -0.12 14.41
N GLY A 117 9.67 0.56 14.69
CA GLY A 117 10.17 1.66 13.89
C GLY A 117 9.42 2.97 14.22
N THR A 118 10.07 4.10 13.95
CA THR A 118 9.47 5.43 14.10
C THR A 118 9.12 6.01 12.73
N ALA A 119 8.55 7.21 12.72
CA ALA A 119 8.29 7.94 11.49
C ALA A 119 9.56 8.19 10.68
N VAL A 120 10.69 8.48 11.34
CA VAL A 120 11.96 8.87 10.71
C VAL A 120 13.01 7.75 10.67
N ALA A 121 12.82 6.67 11.44
CA ALA A 121 13.74 5.53 11.49
C ALA A 121 13.04 4.20 11.26
N THR A 122 13.73 3.28 10.58
CA THR A 122 13.28 1.89 10.45
C THR A 122 13.39 1.14 11.79
N LYS A 123 12.84 -0.07 11.87
CA LYS A 123 13.03 -0.98 13.01
C LYS A 123 14.50 -1.27 13.34
N LYS A 124 15.38 -1.16 12.34
CA LYS A 124 16.83 -1.36 12.49
C LYS A 124 17.57 -0.07 12.88
N GLY A 125 16.87 1.04 13.09
CA GLY A 125 17.46 2.36 13.34
C GLY A 125 18.02 3.05 12.09
N GLN A 126 17.81 2.49 10.90
CA GLN A 126 18.25 3.15 9.65
C GLN A 126 17.37 4.36 9.34
N PRO A 127 17.93 5.49 8.89
CA PRO A 127 17.17 6.67 8.51
C PRO A 127 16.23 6.37 7.33
N ARG A 128 15.04 6.95 7.36
CA ARG A 128 14.10 6.90 6.24
C ARG A 128 14.31 8.09 5.30
N THR A 129 14.07 7.88 4.01
CA THR A 129 13.93 8.97 3.04
C THR A 129 12.65 9.76 3.29
N PRO A 130 12.48 10.99 2.77
CA PRO A 130 11.23 11.74 2.91
C PRO A 130 10.03 10.94 2.37
N GLY A 131 10.17 10.28 1.21
CA GLY A 131 9.18 9.33 0.69
C GLY A 131 8.87 8.17 1.66
N GLY A 132 9.91 7.60 2.28
CA GLY A 132 9.75 6.55 3.29
C GLY A 132 9.03 7.00 4.58
N ILE A 133 9.17 8.27 4.96
CA ILE A 133 8.42 8.91 6.06
C ILE A 133 6.96 9.13 5.62
N PHE A 134 6.74 9.65 4.42
CA PHE A 134 5.41 9.84 3.84
C PHE A 134 4.60 8.54 3.82
N PHE A 135 5.15 7.44 3.30
CA PHE A 135 4.46 6.14 3.31
C PHE A 135 4.22 5.59 4.72
N TYR A 136 5.08 5.91 5.69
CA TYR A 136 4.83 5.56 7.08
C TYR A 136 3.61 6.31 7.64
N LEU A 137 3.53 7.63 7.42
CA LEU A 137 2.41 8.46 7.86
C LEU A 137 1.09 8.04 7.19
N MET A 138 1.11 7.84 5.87
CA MET A 138 -0.05 7.36 5.12
C MET A 138 -0.51 5.98 5.59
N ARG A 139 0.43 5.11 5.99
CA ARG A 139 0.10 3.81 6.58
C ARG A 139 -0.56 3.94 7.94
N GLN A 140 -0.05 4.80 8.83
CA GLN A 140 -0.69 5.05 10.12
C GLN A 140 -2.11 5.61 9.95
N TYR A 141 -2.31 6.49 8.98
CA TYR A 141 -3.63 7.01 8.65
C TYR A 141 -4.56 5.92 8.08
N SER A 142 -4.06 5.07 7.19
CA SER A 142 -4.81 3.90 6.71
C SER A 142 -5.23 2.99 7.87
N ASP A 143 -4.30 2.70 8.78
CA ASP A 143 -4.54 1.85 9.95
C ASP A 143 -5.56 2.48 10.92
N SER A 144 -5.57 3.81 11.09
CA SER A 144 -6.56 4.51 11.93
C SER A 144 -7.98 4.48 11.35
N LEU A 145 -8.10 4.34 10.03
CA LEU A 145 -9.36 4.10 9.33
C LEU A 145 -9.76 2.61 9.30
N GLY A 146 -8.97 1.71 9.90
CA GLY A 146 -9.18 0.27 9.84
C GLY A 146 -8.91 -0.35 8.46
N LEU A 147 -8.22 0.38 7.56
CA LEU A 147 -7.88 -0.09 6.23
C LEU A 147 -6.53 -0.81 6.25
N HIS A 148 -6.51 -2.04 5.74
CA HIS A 148 -5.28 -2.81 5.67
C HIS A 148 -4.37 -2.30 4.56
N TRP A 149 -3.15 -1.86 4.90
CA TRP A 149 -2.18 -1.28 3.96
C TRP A 149 -1.93 -2.12 2.70
N SER A 150 -1.81 -3.45 2.82
CA SER A 150 -1.59 -4.31 1.65
C SER A 150 -2.81 -4.40 0.72
N GLY A 151 -4.00 -4.07 1.21
CA GLY A 151 -5.25 -4.05 0.45
C GLY A 151 -5.45 -2.77 -0.37
N LEU A 152 -4.51 -1.80 -0.28
CA LEU A 152 -4.49 -0.59 -1.10
C LEU A 152 -3.85 -0.82 -2.48
N HIS A 153 -3.22 -1.98 -2.70
CA HIS A 153 -2.62 -2.38 -3.97
C HIS A 153 -1.68 -1.33 -4.59
N LEU A 154 -0.87 -0.67 -3.75
CA LEU A 154 0.08 0.33 -4.22
C LEU A 154 1.06 -0.28 -5.25
N PRO A 155 1.18 0.30 -6.47
CA PRO A 155 2.08 -0.20 -7.50
C PRO A 155 3.52 -0.24 -7.00
N LYS A 156 4.19 -1.40 -7.11
CA LYS A 156 5.61 -1.49 -6.72
C LYS A 156 6.47 -0.87 -7.81
N LEU A 157 7.48 -0.11 -7.40
CA LEU A 157 8.52 0.35 -8.32
C LEU A 157 9.31 -0.88 -8.81
N PRO A 158 9.49 -1.07 -10.12
CA PRO A 158 10.36 -2.12 -10.65
C PRO A 158 11.79 -1.95 -10.11
N GLY A 159 12.38 -3.05 -9.62
CA GLY A 159 13.59 -3.08 -8.78
C GLY A 159 14.72 -2.12 -9.18
N PRO A 160 15.29 -2.17 -10.40
CA PRO A 160 16.43 -1.34 -10.75
C PRO A 160 16.11 0.13 -11.06
N ILE A 161 14.83 0.54 -11.16
CA ILE A 161 14.48 1.97 -11.39
C ILE A 161 14.71 2.80 -10.13
N ALA A 162 14.76 2.20 -8.94
CA ALA A 162 14.96 2.94 -7.67
C ALA A 162 16.20 3.86 -7.68
N HIS A 163 17.18 3.59 -8.55
CA HIS A 163 18.41 4.36 -8.71
C HIS A 163 18.39 5.37 -9.89
N LEU A 164 17.40 5.34 -10.79
CA LEU A 164 17.36 6.12 -12.04
C LEU A 164 16.63 7.48 -11.90
N ARG A 165 16.86 8.19 -10.79
CA ARG A 165 16.28 9.54 -10.55
C ARG A 165 16.55 10.65 -11.61
N PRO A 166 17.53 10.64 -12.54
CA PRO A 166 17.83 11.89 -13.27
C PRO A 166 16.91 12.26 -14.46
N LYS A 167 16.13 11.35 -15.05
CA LYS A 167 15.56 11.61 -16.41
C LYS A 167 14.11 12.13 -16.46
N LEU A 168 13.36 12.13 -15.36
CA LEU A 168 12.01 12.71 -15.35
C LEU A 168 11.99 14.24 -15.19
N LYS A 169 13.14 14.88 -14.94
CA LYS A 169 13.26 16.33 -14.73
C LYS A 169 13.21 17.21 -16.00
N ALA A 170 13.02 16.66 -17.19
CA ALA A 170 13.11 17.46 -18.42
C ALA A 170 12.06 17.10 -19.48
N ARG A 171 10.79 17.31 -19.14
CA ARG A 171 9.81 17.74 -20.14
C ARG A 171 8.86 18.73 -19.47
N ALA A 172 9.40 19.91 -19.19
CA ALA A 172 8.61 21.06 -18.79
C ALA A 172 7.46 21.21 -19.80
N LEU A 173 6.24 21.32 -19.29
CA LEU A 173 5.13 21.86 -20.07
C LEU A 173 5.57 23.21 -20.65
N PRO A 174 5.19 23.54 -21.90
CA PRO A 174 5.39 24.88 -22.41
C PRO A 174 4.59 25.85 -21.53
N SER A 175 5.32 26.71 -20.81
CA SER A 175 4.74 27.84 -20.12
C SER A 175 4.25 28.83 -21.17
N ASP A 176 2.94 28.86 -21.44
CA ASP A 176 2.31 29.98 -22.13
C ASP A 176 2.41 31.23 -21.22
N GLN A 177 3.48 31.99 -21.37
CA GLN A 177 3.54 33.38 -20.92
C GLN A 177 3.20 34.29 -22.11
N PRO A 178 2.12 35.09 -22.04
CA PRO A 178 1.95 36.18 -22.96
C PRO A 178 2.97 37.28 -22.63
N ASN A 179 3.75 37.60 -23.67
CA ASN A 179 4.75 38.66 -23.70
C ASN A 179 4.07 40.01 -23.43
N GLY A 180 4.49 40.70 -22.37
CA GLY A 180 3.97 42.01 -21.99
C GLY A 180 5.04 42.83 -21.27
N GLN A 181 5.88 43.49 -22.07
CA GLN A 181 6.76 44.60 -21.65
C GLN A 181 5.93 45.70 -20.95
N PRO A 182 6.50 46.44 -19.99
CA PRO A 182 7.08 47.70 -20.43
C PRO A 182 8.36 48.14 -19.70
N THR A 183 9.00 49.06 -20.41
CA THR A 183 10.22 49.84 -20.18
C THR A 183 10.17 50.78 -18.98
N ASP A 184 11.38 51.20 -18.59
CA ASP A 184 11.78 52.44 -17.92
C ASP A 184 11.81 52.52 -16.38
N GLN A 185 13.06 52.41 -15.89
CA GLN A 185 13.64 53.11 -14.73
C GLN A 185 13.60 54.64 -14.98
N PRO A 186 13.61 55.52 -13.95
CA PRO A 186 14.84 55.69 -13.14
C PRO A 186 14.72 56.17 -11.67
N SER A 187 15.77 55.82 -10.92
CA SER A 187 16.55 56.64 -9.96
C SER A 187 15.96 57.34 -8.71
N GLY A 188 16.66 57.10 -7.58
CA GLY A 188 16.78 57.99 -6.40
C GLY A 188 15.86 57.62 -5.24
N THR A 189 16.21 57.69 -3.94
CA THR A 189 17.35 58.32 -3.24
C THR A 189 17.40 57.78 -1.79
N LYS A 190 18.58 57.89 -1.16
CA LYS A 190 18.92 57.66 0.25
C LYS A 190 17.88 58.16 1.29
N GLN A 191 17.74 57.43 2.40
CA GLN A 191 17.71 57.96 3.79
C GLN A 191 17.77 56.79 4.80
N THR A 192 18.91 56.57 5.48
CA THR A 192 19.27 56.98 6.86
C THR A 192 18.49 56.30 7.99
N ALA A 193 19.27 55.73 8.92
CA ALA A 193 18.89 55.11 10.18
C ALA A 193 18.12 56.06 11.11
N THR A 194 17.41 55.49 12.11
CA THR A 194 17.69 55.55 13.57
C THR A 194 16.39 55.41 14.37
N ALA A 195 16.49 54.75 15.53
CA ALA A 195 15.72 54.93 16.77
C ALA A 195 14.78 53.79 17.19
N THR A 196 15.37 52.89 17.99
CA THR A 196 14.74 52.22 19.15
C THR A 196 14.27 53.27 20.17
N PRO A 197 13.08 53.08 20.76
CA PRO A 197 12.96 52.93 22.22
C PRO A 197 11.85 51.90 22.55
N ALA A 198 11.60 51.40 23.75
CA ALA A 198 12.28 51.34 25.05
C ALA A 198 11.60 50.16 25.77
N ALA A 199 12.31 49.62 26.76
CA ALA A 199 11.81 48.62 27.69
C ALA A 199 10.62 49.16 28.50
N GLU A 200 9.60 48.33 28.68
CA GLU A 200 8.66 48.45 29.80
C GLU A 200 8.70 47.18 30.64
N LYS A 201 8.90 47.41 31.94
CA LYS A 201 9.07 46.46 33.03
C LYS A 201 7.80 46.53 33.90
N LEU A 202 7.57 45.43 34.64
CA LEU A 202 6.59 45.25 35.73
C LEU A 202 5.13 45.15 35.24
N THR A 203 4.30 44.22 35.70
CA THR A 203 4.10 43.82 37.10
C THR A 203 3.69 42.35 37.24
N THR A 204 4.37 41.68 38.17
CA THR A 204 3.98 40.43 38.84
C THR A 204 2.75 40.67 39.71
N SER A 205 1.68 39.88 39.55
CA SER A 205 0.65 39.71 40.57
C SER A 205 0.71 38.28 41.11
N GLN A 206 1.21 38.19 42.34
CA GLN A 206 1.07 37.02 43.20
C GLN A 206 -0.41 36.85 43.54
N ASN A 207 -0.93 35.63 43.40
CA ASN A 207 -2.11 35.23 44.16
C ASN A 207 -1.82 33.93 44.91
N LYS A 208 -1.86 34.07 46.23
CA LYS A 208 -1.54 33.08 47.26
C LYS A 208 -2.86 32.56 47.81
N ALA A 209 -3.16 31.28 47.60
CA ALA A 209 -4.13 30.55 48.40
C ALA A 209 -3.84 29.04 48.33
N ALA A 210 -3.21 28.52 49.39
CA ALA A 210 -3.43 27.17 49.90
C ALA A 210 -4.65 27.24 50.87
N PRO A 211 -5.22 26.15 51.43
CA PRO A 211 -4.69 24.77 51.47
C PRO A 211 -5.74 23.66 51.28
N ALA A 212 -5.29 22.41 51.05
CA ALA A 212 -5.85 21.24 51.74
C ALA A 212 -4.98 20.00 51.49
N SER A 213 -4.64 19.38 52.60
CA SER A 213 -3.85 18.17 52.79
C SER A 213 -4.64 16.93 52.39
N VAL A 214 -4.08 16.03 51.56
CA VAL A 214 -4.53 14.64 51.47
C VAL A 214 -3.34 13.69 51.39
N LYS A 215 -3.45 12.65 52.23
CA LYS A 215 -2.48 11.69 52.71
C LYS A 215 -1.77 10.87 51.63
N SER A 216 -0.48 10.66 51.85
CA SER A 216 0.33 9.62 51.22
C SER A 216 -0.21 8.22 51.54
N ALA A 217 -0.43 7.41 50.50
CA ALA A 217 -0.49 5.96 50.62
C ALA A 217 0.55 5.36 49.67
N LYS A 218 1.48 4.62 50.27
CA LYS A 218 2.66 4.00 49.66
C LYS A 218 2.28 2.56 49.32
N ASN A 219 2.13 2.23 48.04
CA ASN A 219 2.08 0.85 47.56
C ASN A 219 2.96 0.72 46.30
N PRO A 220 3.86 -0.28 46.22
CA PRO A 220 4.70 -0.50 45.04
C PRO A 220 3.92 -1.21 43.92
N PRO A 221 4.22 -0.94 42.63
CA PRO A 221 3.57 -1.62 41.53
C PRO A 221 4.08 -3.05 41.36
N GLN A 222 3.13 -3.98 41.38
CA GLN A 222 3.27 -5.39 41.08
C GLN A 222 3.61 -5.57 39.58
N ALA A 223 4.61 -6.40 39.31
CA ALA A 223 5.06 -6.71 37.95
C ALA A 223 3.93 -7.34 37.12
N ALA A 224 3.52 -6.65 36.04
CA ALA A 224 2.66 -7.22 35.03
C ALA A 224 3.50 -8.17 34.15
N ALA A 225 3.25 -9.48 34.29
CA ALA A 225 3.80 -10.50 33.42
C ALA A 225 3.41 -10.21 31.96
N ALA A 226 4.42 -10.21 31.09
CA ALA A 226 4.27 -10.02 29.65
C ALA A 226 3.37 -11.12 29.06
N VAL A 227 2.18 -10.72 28.59
CA VAL A 227 1.29 -11.58 27.82
C VAL A 227 1.94 -11.77 26.44
N ALA A 228 2.40 -12.99 26.16
CA ALA A 228 2.96 -13.37 24.88
C ALA A 228 1.97 -13.07 23.72
N PRO A 229 2.45 -12.54 22.59
CA PRO A 229 1.59 -12.24 21.45
C PRO A 229 1.07 -13.53 20.83
N LYS A 230 -0.27 -13.65 20.76
CA LYS A 230 -0.96 -14.77 20.09
C LYS A 230 -0.52 -14.89 18.62
N PRO A 231 -0.37 -16.12 18.11
CA PRO A 231 0.04 -16.37 16.72
C PRO A 231 -0.97 -15.75 15.74
N LYS A 232 -0.45 -15.09 14.69
CA LYS A 232 -1.24 -14.52 13.59
C LYS A 232 -2.16 -15.59 13.01
N ALA A 233 -3.46 -15.47 13.27
CA ALA A 233 -4.47 -16.35 12.72
C ALA A 233 -4.42 -16.27 11.18
N LYS A 234 -4.40 -17.43 10.52
CA LYS A 234 -4.62 -17.53 9.07
C LYS A 234 -5.94 -16.79 8.74
N PRO A 235 -6.01 -16.04 7.63
CA PRO A 235 -7.26 -15.37 7.26
C PRO A 235 -8.36 -16.42 7.17
N ALA A 236 -9.40 -16.25 7.98
CA ALA A 236 -10.53 -17.15 7.99
C ALA A 236 -11.20 -17.06 6.62
N ARG A 237 -11.12 -18.14 5.84
CA ARG A 237 -11.95 -18.32 4.65
C ARG A 237 -13.38 -18.28 5.11
N ALA A 238 -14.07 -17.21 4.80
CA ALA A 238 -15.39 -16.98 5.34
C ALA A 238 -16.40 -17.03 4.22
N ASN A 239 -17.29 -18.02 4.28
CA ASN A 239 -18.30 -18.24 3.27
C ASN A 239 -19.39 -17.19 3.40
N LEU A 240 -19.38 -16.20 2.50
CA LEU A 240 -20.22 -15.03 2.70
C LEU A 240 -21.68 -15.14 2.22
N LYS A 241 -22.11 -15.86 1.20
CA LYS A 241 -23.52 -15.83 0.69
C LYS A 241 -24.19 -14.42 0.69
N VAL A 242 -23.78 -13.61 -0.28
CA VAL A 242 -24.41 -12.33 -0.59
C VAL A 242 -25.63 -12.54 -1.47
N VAL A 243 -26.79 -12.05 -1.06
CA VAL A 243 -28.04 -12.08 -1.85
C VAL A 243 -28.51 -10.66 -2.14
N GLY A 244 -28.64 -10.31 -3.42
CA GLY A 244 -29.13 -8.99 -3.84
C GLY A 244 -29.03 -8.79 -5.35
N PRO A 245 -29.73 -7.78 -5.91
CA PRO A 245 -29.72 -7.49 -7.33
C PRO A 245 -28.41 -6.86 -7.81
N LEU A 246 -28.12 -7.07 -9.09
CA LEU A 246 -26.99 -6.43 -9.78
C LEU A 246 -27.32 -4.95 -10.03
N LEU A 247 -26.45 -4.04 -9.58
CA LEU A 247 -26.64 -2.60 -9.75
C LEU A 247 -26.30 -2.12 -11.16
N ASN A 248 -25.26 -2.69 -11.76
CA ASN A 248 -24.68 -2.22 -13.02
C ASN A 248 -24.30 -3.41 -13.89
N LYS A 249 -24.19 -3.17 -15.21
CA LYS A 249 -23.62 -4.17 -16.12
C LYS A 249 -22.22 -4.61 -15.62
N PRO A 250 -21.89 -5.90 -15.68
CA PRO A 250 -20.57 -6.41 -15.33
C PRO A 250 -19.48 -5.65 -16.07
N LYS A 251 -18.41 -5.26 -15.38
CA LYS A 251 -17.29 -4.50 -15.96
C LYS A 251 -16.02 -5.33 -15.90
N HIS A 252 -15.25 -5.33 -16.98
CA HIS A 252 -13.88 -5.84 -16.91
C HIS A 252 -13.00 -4.80 -16.21
N GLN A 253 -12.13 -5.27 -15.31
CA GLN A 253 -11.24 -4.39 -14.56
C GLN A 253 -10.23 -3.72 -15.51
N PRO A 254 -10.12 -2.38 -15.53
CA PRO A 254 -9.23 -1.67 -16.45
C PRO A 254 -7.75 -1.75 -16.06
N ASN A 255 -7.42 -2.18 -14.83
CA ASN A 255 -6.07 -2.10 -14.26
C ASN A 255 -5.19 -3.35 -14.53
N ASN A 256 -5.05 -3.78 -15.79
CA ASN A 256 -4.12 -4.86 -16.20
C ASN A 256 -4.33 -6.26 -15.60
N GLN A 257 -5.41 -6.51 -14.84
CA GLN A 257 -5.78 -7.87 -14.42
C GLN A 257 -6.69 -8.51 -15.48
N VAL A 258 -6.06 -9.01 -16.54
CA VAL A 258 -6.74 -9.73 -17.63
C VAL A 258 -7.53 -10.90 -17.04
N GLY A 259 -8.81 -11.02 -17.42
CA GLY A 259 -9.67 -12.12 -17.01
C GLY A 259 -10.40 -11.94 -15.67
N ILE A 260 -10.40 -10.74 -15.08
CA ILE A 260 -11.24 -10.41 -13.92
C ILE A 260 -12.45 -9.55 -14.32
N VAL A 261 -13.62 -9.98 -13.85
CA VAL A 261 -14.90 -9.32 -14.00
C VAL A 261 -15.35 -8.78 -12.65
N GLU A 262 -15.76 -7.53 -12.62
CA GLU A 262 -16.33 -6.84 -11.48
C GLU A 262 -17.87 -6.86 -11.56
N LEU A 263 -18.49 -7.34 -10.50
CA LEU A 263 -19.94 -7.31 -10.28
C LEU A 263 -20.24 -6.38 -9.11
N VAL A 264 -21.18 -5.47 -9.28
CA VAL A 264 -21.63 -4.55 -8.22
C VAL A 264 -23.04 -4.96 -7.82
N ILE A 265 -23.19 -5.36 -6.56
CA ILE A 265 -24.44 -5.89 -6.01
C ILE A 265 -24.91 -4.96 -4.90
N LYS A 266 -26.20 -4.66 -4.87
CA LYS A 266 -26.81 -4.02 -3.69
C LYS A 266 -27.31 -5.12 -2.78
N ALA A 267 -26.75 -5.24 -1.58
CA ALA A 267 -27.18 -6.27 -0.66
C ALA A 267 -27.24 -5.74 0.76
N GLU A 268 -28.24 -6.21 1.49
CA GLU A 268 -28.28 -6.09 2.93
C GLU A 268 -27.34 -7.13 3.52
N MET A 269 -26.40 -6.69 4.35
CA MET A 269 -25.50 -7.61 5.03
C MET A 269 -26.27 -8.39 6.09
N ASN A 270 -26.36 -9.71 5.91
CA ASN A 270 -26.91 -10.57 6.95
C ASN A 270 -25.99 -10.57 8.19
N THR A 271 -26.55 -10.82 9.37
CA THR A 271 -25.87 -10.79 10.68
C THR A 271 -24.72 -11.79 10.84
N ALA A 272 -24.53 -12.72 9.91
CA ALA A 272 -23.46 -13.73 9.94
C ALA A 272 -22.19 -13.29 9.19
N LEU A 273 -21.71 -12.07 9.47
CA LEU A 273 -20.43 -11.62 8.93
C LEU A 273 -19.25 -12.31 9.63
N PRO A 274 -18.12 -12.51 8.93
CA PRO A 274 -16.91 -13.05 9.52
C PRO A 274 -16.41 -12.13 10.66
N LYS A 275 -15.84 -12.72 11.71
CA LYS A 275 -15.31 -11.95 12.85
C LYS A 275 -14.30 -10.90 12.36
N GLY A 276 -14.54 -9.64 12.72
CA GLY A 276 -13.67 -8.51 12.40
C GLY A 276 -14.11 -7.68 11.20
N LEU A 277 -15.16 -8.08 10.47
CA LEU A 277 -15.76 -7.22 9.44
C LEU A 277 -16.89 -6.36 10.03
N PRO A 278 -16.93 -5.06 9.71
CA PRO A 278 -18.01 -4.18 10.16
C PRO A 278 -19.32 -4.57 9.48
N ASN A 279 -20.43 -4.51 10.22
CA ASN A 279 -21.75 -4.57 9.61
C ASN A 279 -22.04 -3.22 8.93
N LEU A 280 -22.03 -3.21 7.60
CA LEU A 280 -22.25 -2.02 6.79
C LEU A 280 -23.73 -1.81 6.44
N GLY A 281 -24.64 -2.62 6.99
CA GLY A 281 -26.08 -2.56 6.72
C GLY A 281 -26.40 -2.75 5.24
N ASN A 282 -27.21 -1.86 4.68
CA ASN A 282 -27.47 -1.78 3.24
C ASN A 282 -26.29 -1.11 2.53
N THR A 283 -25.36 -1.92 2.05
CA THR A 283 -24.16 -1.44 1.37
C THR A 283 -24.06 -1.99 -0.05
N ARG A 284 -23.18 -1.39 -0.84
CA ARG A 284 -22.74 -1.97 -2.11
C ARG A 284 -21.73 -3.06 -1.81
N ILE A 285 -21.81 -4.16 -2.54
CA ILE A 285 -20.84 -5.24 -2.51
C ILE A 285 -20.22 -5.35 -3.89
N VAL A 286 -18.90 -5.22 -3.93
CA VAL A 286 -18.10 -5.33 -5.15
C VAL A 286 -17.45 -6.70 -5.17
N VAL A 287 -17.82 -7.51 -6.14
CA VAL A 287 -17.35 -8.88 -6.27
C VAL A 287 -16.41 -8.96 -7.44
N TRP A 288 -15.19 -9.45 -7.19
CA TRP A 288 -14.21 -9.73 -8.24
C TRP A 288 -14.19 -11.23 -8.50
N CYS A 289 -14.60 -11.63 -9.70
CA CYS A 289 -14.59 -13.02 -10.14
C CYS A 289 -13.79 -13.16 -11.43
N THR A 290 -13.34 -14.38 -11.69
CA THR A 290 -12.70 -14.71 -12.97
C THR A 290 -13.74 -14.76 -14.08
N GLU A 291 -13.31 -14.50 -15.31
CA GLU A 291 -14.15 -14.60 -16.50
C GLU A 291 -14.76 -16.00 -16.67
N LYS A 292 -14.03 -17.05 -16.27
CA LYS A 292 -14.55 -18.43 -16.24
C LYS A 292 -15.72 -18.58 -15.26
N GLN A 293 -15.63 -18.01 -14.07
CA GLN A 293 -16.73 -18.03 -13.09
C GLN A 293 -17.92 -17.21 -13.61
N PHE A 294 -17.68 -16.03 -14.18
CA PHE A 294 -18.73 -15.20 -14.76
C PHE A 294 -19.44 -15.87 -15.93
N ASN A 295 -18.70 -16.47 -16.86
CA ASN A 295 -19.23 -17.16 -18.03
C ASN A 295 -20.17 -18.33 -17.68
N LYS A 296 -20.03 -18.93 -16.50
CA LYS A 296 -20.95 -19.99 -16.03
C LYS A 296 -22.34 -19.48 -15.72
N ILE A 297 -22.46 -18.22 -15.28
CA ILE A 297 -23.74 -17.65 -14.83
C ILE A 297 -24.28 -16.59 -15.79
N LYS A 298 -23.48 -16.08 -16.73
CA LYS A 298 -23.87 -14.92 -17.55
C LYS A 298 -25.18 -15.11 -18.33
N ASN A 299 -25.47 -16.34 -18.75
CA ASN A 299 -26.66 -16.67 -19.53
C ASN A 299 -27.92 -16.79 -18.66
N THR A 300 -27.76 -16.89 -17.33
CA THR A 300 -28.85 -16.94 -16.37
C THR A 300 -29.05 -15.60 -15.65
N LEU A 301 -28.29 -14.56 -16.05
CA LEU A 301 -28.38 -13.24 -15.44
C LEU A 301 -29.58 -12.45 -15.94
N THR A 302 -30.34 -11.97 -14.98
CA THR A 302 -31.46 -11.03 -15.10
C THR A 302 -31.20 -9.84 -14.16
N ALA A 303 -31.95 -8.75 -14.33
CA ALA A 303 -31.84 -7.58 -13.44
C ALA A 303 -32.14 -7.93 -11.96
N GLU A 304 -32.97 -8.96 -11.75
CA GLU A 304 -33.39 -9.43 -10.42
C GLU A 304 -32.62 -10.66 -9.93
N SER A 305 -31.59 -11.09 -10.68
CA SER A 305 -30.80 -12.25 -10.30
C SER A 305 -30.21 -12.10 -8.92
N ARG A 306 -30.36 -13.15 -8.12
CA ARG A 306 -29.81 -13.24 -6.78
C ARG A 306 -28.60 -14.14 -6.79
N PHE A 307 -27.52 -13.64 -6.23
CA PHE A 307 -26.24 -14.34 -6.21
C PHE A 307 -26.09 -15.19 -4.96
N VAL A 308 -25.19 -16.17 -5.05
CA VAL A 308 -24.58 -16.83 -3.90
C VAL A 308 -23.08 -16.80 -4.14
N ILE A 309 -22.40 -16.00 -3.34
CA ILE A 309 -20.96 -15.72 -3.48
C ILE A 309 -20.22 -16.28 -2.28
N GLU A 310 -19.21 -17.09 -2.57
CA GLU A 310 -18.21 -17.56 -1.62
C GLU A 310 -16.89 -16.91 -1.97
N GLY A 311 -16.20 -16.32 -1.00
CA GLY A 311 -14.99 -15.57 -1.29
C GLY A 311 -14.31 -15.03 -0.04
N GLU A 312 -13.29 -14.22 -0.27
CA GLU A 312 -12.56 -13.52 0.79
C GLU A 312 -13.08 -12.08 0.90
N PRO A 313 -13.90 -11.76 1.91
CA PRO A 313 -14.43 -10.42 2.09
C PRO A 313 -13.40 -9.49 2.74
N SER A 314 -13.37 -8.24 2.27
CA SER A 314 -12.58 -7.14 2.82
C SER A 314 -13.40 -5.85 2.79
N ALA A 315 -13.36 -5.07 3.86
CA ALA A 315 -13.94 -3.74 3.86
C ALA A 315 -13.05 -2.80 3.03
N ALA A 316 -13.68 -1.89 2.28
CA ALA A 316 -13.03 -0.88 1.48
C ALA A 316 -13.87 0.41 1.48
N VAL A 317 -13.29 1.52 1.04
CA VAL A 317 -13.96 2.81 0.88
C VAL A 317 -13.84 3.22 -0.58
N GLY A 318 -14.95 3.58 -1.21
CA GLY A 318 -14.93 3.97 -2.63
C GLY A 318 -14.55 5.42 -2.81
N ALA A 319 -14.46 5.84 -4.08
CA ALA A 319 -14.11 7.21 -4.45
C ALA A 319 -15.13 8.26 -3.95
N ASP A 320 -16.36 7.83 -3.66
CA ASP A 320 -17.44 8.61 -3.04
C ASP A 320 -17.40 8.60 -1.50
N LEU A 321 -16.30 8.11 -0.91
CA LEU A 321 -16.12 7.94 0.54
C LEU A 321 -17.15 7.00 1.20
N GLN A 322 -17.93 6.26 0.42
CA GLN A 322 -18.90 5.32 0.95
C GLN A 322 -18.22 3.97 1.25
N PRO A 323 -18.35 3.44 2.49
CA PRO A 323 -17.82 2.14 2.82
C PRO A 323 -18.57 1.07 2.03
N PHE A 324 -17.82 0.07 1.57
CA PHE A 324 -18.35 -1.06 0.84
C PHE A 324 -17.60 -2.33 1.17
N LEU A 325 -18.22 -3.47 0.83
CA LEU A 325 -17.55 -4.74 0.96
C LEU A 325 -17.03 -5.20 -0.39
N ARG A 326 -15.73 -5.48 -0.46
CA ARG A 326 -15.09 -6.12 -1.59
C ARG A 326 -14.94 -7.62 -1.31
N VAL A 327 -15.32 -8.45 -2.26
CA VAL A 327 -15.23 -9.92 -2.14
C VAL A 327 -14.40 -10.47 -3.30
N ILE A 328 -13.28 -11.11 -2.97
CA ILE A 328 -12.50 -11.89 -3.96
C ILE A 328 -13.17 -13.26 -4.08
N CYS A 329 -13.79 -13.51 -5.23
CA CYS A 329 -14.70 -14.63 -5.41
C CYS A 329 -13.96 -15.96 -5.65
N LEU A 330 -14.22 -16.93 -4.78
CA LEU A 330 -13.77 -18.32 -4.93
C LEU A 330 -14.84 -19.16 -5.64
N LYS A 331 -16.12 -18.92 -5.35
CA LYS A 331 -17.27 -19.58 -5.99
C LYS A 331 -18.38 -18.56 -6.24
N LEU A 332 -18.86 -18.58 -7.48
CA LEU A 332 -19.95 -17.74 -7.95
C LEU A 332 -21.06 -18.63 -8.51
N THR A 333 -22.28 -18.48 -8.01
CA THR A 333 -23.47 -19.09 -8.58
C THR A 333 -24.67 -18.16 -8.41
N THR A 334 -25.76 -18.42 -9.12
CA THR A 334 -27.05 -17.78 -8.86
C THR A 334 -27.93 -18.72 -8.06
N ILE A 335 -28.92 -18.18 -7.34
CA ILE A 335 -29.84 -19.01 -6.54
C ILE A 335 -30.56 -20.02 -7.43
N GLU A 336 -30.98 -19.61 -8.63
CA GLU A 336 -31.71 -20.42 -9.59
C GLU A 336 -30.85 -21.61 -10.06
N LEU A 337 -29.56 -21.37 -10.31
CA LEU A 337 -28.62 -22.42 -10.73
C LEU A 337 -28.28 -23.37 -9.57
N GLU A 338 -28.21 -22.86 -8.34
CA GLU A 338 -28.03 -23.69 -7.14
C GLU A 338 -29.26 -24.59 -6.89
N GLN A 339 -30.47 -24.08 -7.11
CA GLN A 339 -31.72 -24.85 -7.00
C GLN A 339 -31.81 -25.94 -8.06
N ALA A 340 -31.57 -25.61 -9.33
CA ALA A 340 -31.58 -26.58 -10.42
C ALA A 340 -30.56 -27.72 -10.20
N LEU A 341 -29.38 -27.41 -9.65
CA LEU A 341 -28.37 -28.41 -9.31
C LEU A 341 -28.82 -29.35 -8.17
N ARG A 342 -29.53 -28.82 -7.16
CA ARG A 342 -30.07 -29.65 -6.06
C ARG A 342 -31.18 -30.58 -6.55
N GLU A 343 -32.07 -30.09 -7.40
CA GLU A 343 -33.15 -30.90 -7.98
C GLU A 343 -32.60 -32.04 -8.83
N ALA A 344 -31.63 -31.75 -9.70
CA ALA A 344 -30.96 -32.77 -10.52
C ALA A 344 -30.27 -33.85 -9.66
N GLN A 345 -29.65 -33.47 -8.54
CA GLN A 345 -29.02 -34.43 -7.61
C GLN A 345 -30.05 -35.30 -6.88
N SER A 346 -31.21 -34.74 -6.52
CA SER A 346 -32.27 -35.51 -5.85
C SER A 346 -32.91 -36.55 -6.78
N GLN A 347 -32.99 -36.25 -8.07
CA GLN A 347 -33.53 -37.16 -9.08
C GLN A 347 -32.56 -38.29 -9.45
N SER A 348 -31.25 -38.07 -9.38
CA SER A 348 -30.26 -39.13 -9.65
C SER A 348 -30.04 -40.09 -8.47
N SER A 349 -30.55 -39.76 -7.30
CA SER A 349 -30.48 -40.60 -6.09
C SER A 349 -31.75 -41.43 -5.82
N SER A 350 -32.77 -41.32 -6.67
CA SER A 350 -34.03 -42.09 -6.58
C SER A 350 -34.02 -43.23 -7.58
#